data_AF-A0A7S2MUM0-F1
#
_entry.id   AF-A0A7S2MUM0-F1
#
_cell.length_a   1.000
_cell.length_b   1.000
_cell.length_c   1.000
_cell.angle_alpha   90.00
_cell.angle_beta   90.00
_cell.angle_gamma   90.00
#
_symmetry.space_group_name_H-M   'P 1'
#
loop_
_entity.id
_entity.type
_entity.pdbx_description
1 polymer ?
#
loop_
_entity_poly.entity_id
_entity_poly.type
_entity_poly.pdbx_seq_one_letter_code
_entity_poly.pdbx_strand_id
1 'polypeptide(L)'
;RILGEMRTHRDTLVEQALLVSTELIRVAILWGEMWHEALEQAYRRYFFYEQQGVDEMLSVLQPLAQKLEDGASTANERSFVNAYGADLNAALEHCRQFSRGGSESLLQLVWERFYSVLRQLGRELQETKSLQLEHVSPELLRAHKLELAVPGTYHASREVIAIERFGQTIKVMN
;
A
#
# COMPACT_ATOMS: atom_id res chain seq x y z
N ARG A 1 16.05 -20.36 2.75
CA ARG A 1 17.30 -21.14 2.96
C ARG A 1 18.52 -20.22 2.97
N ILE A 2 18.79 -19.46 1.89
CA ILE A 2 19.94 -18.53 1.80
C ILE A 2 19.91 -17.41 2.85
N LEU A 3 18.78 -16.73 3.07
CA LEU A 3 18.68 -15.68 4.12
C LEU A 3 18.95 -16.22 5.52
N GLY A 4 18.56 -17.48 5.80
CA GLY A 4 18.85 -18.13 7.08
C GLY A 4 20.34 -18.38 7.26
N GLU A 5 21.04 -18.78 6.21
CA GLU A 5 22.50 -18.92 6.21
C GLU A 5 23.18 -17.55 6.34
N MET A 6 22.70 -16.51 5.66
CA MET A 6 23.23 -15.15 5.81
C MET A 6 23.08 -14.61 7.23
N ARG A 7 21.94 -14.88 7.90
CA ARG A 7 21.73 -14.52 9.31
C ARG A 7 22.77 -15.12 10.25
N THR A 8 23.26 -16.33 9.96
CA THR A 8 24.33 -16.94 10.80
C THR A 8 25.65 -16.16 10.77
N HIS A 9 25.86 -15.27 9.80
CA HIS A 9 27.11 -14.53 9.66
C HIS A 9 26.93 -13.02 9.82
N ARG A 10 25.77 -12.48 9.41
CA ARG A 10 25.45 -11.05 9.47
C ARG A 10 23.98 -10.80 9.76
N ASP A 11 23.53 -11.24 10.93
CA ASP A 11 22.14 -11.09 11.36
C ASP A 11 21.66 -9.62 11.32
N THR A 12 22.44 -8.71 11.91
CA THR A 12 22.12 -7.27 11.94
C THR A 12 21.93 -6.68 10.55
N LEU A 13 22.82 -6.99 9.61
CA LEU A 13 22.71 -6.49 8.24
C LEU A 13 21.46 -7.03 7.53
N VAL A 14 21.11 -8.30 7.75
CA VAL A 14 19.90 -8.90 7.16
C VAL A 14 18.65 -8.25 7.73
N GLU A 15 18.58 -8.03 9.06
CA GLU A 15 17.45 -7.36 9.70
C GLU A 15 17.31 -5.91 9.23
N GLN A 16 18.41 -5.16 9.13
CA GLN A 16 18.40 -3.80 8.59
C GLN A 16 17.93 -3.77 7.14
N ALA A 17 18.42 -4.69 6.30
CA ALA A 17 18.00 -4.79 4.91
C ALA A 17 16.50 -5.12 4.79
N LEU A 18 15.98 -6.01 5.63
CA LEU A 18 14.57 -6.37 5.65
C LEU A 18 13.69 -5.20 6.08
N LEU A 19 14.06 -4.49 7.16
CA LEU A 19 13.35 -3.29 7.62
C LEU A 19 13.35 -2.22 6.52
N VAL A 20 14.52 -1.87 5.99
CA VAL A 20 14.65 -0.80 4.99
C VAL A 20 13.87 -1.15 3.72
N SER A 21 13.99 -2.38 3.21
CA SER A 21 13.27 -2.78 2.00
C SER A 21 11.75 -2.78 2.20
N THR A 22 11.26 -3.35 3.30
CA THR A 22 9.82 -3.40 3.61
C THR A 22 9.22 -2.01 3.69
N GLU A 23 9.90 -1.10 4.39
CA GLU A 23 9.38 0.24 4.62
C GLU A 23 9.55 1.15 3.40
N LEU A 24 10.60 0.98 2.60
CA LEU A 24 10.71 1.68 1.31
C LEU A 24 9.60 1.24 0.34
N ILE A 25 9.22 -0.04 0.33
CA ILE A 25 8.07 -0.52 -0.45
C ILE A 25 6.77 0.12 0.06
N ARG A 26 6.56 0.18 1.38
CA ARG A 26 5.37 0.81 1.97
C ARG A 26 5.24 2.28 1.59
N VAL A 27 6.36 3.01 1.58
CA VAL A 27 6.39 4.43 1.25
C VAL A 27 6.28 4.69 -0.25
N ALA A 28 6.69 3.74 -1.08
CA ALA A 28 6.62 3.86 -2.53
C ALA A 28 5.19 3.83 -3.09
N ILE A 29 4.27 3.12 -2.41
CA ILE A 29 2.86 3.04 -2.81
C ILE A 29 1.98 3.04 -1.55
N LEU A 30 1.35 4.18 -1.28
CA LEU A 30 0.44 4.37 -0.15
C LEU A 30 -0.90 3.66 -0.38
N TRP A 31 -1.65 3.40 0.69
CA TRP A 31 -2.97 2.76 0.59
C TRP A 31 -3.93 3.55 -0.30
N GLY A 32 -3.85 4.89 -0.27
CA GLY A 32 -4.65 5.75 -1.15
C GLY A 32 -4.41 5.48 -2.63
N GLU A 33 -3.14 5.32 -3.02
CA GLU A 33 -2.74 5.04 -4.41
C GLU A 33 -3.18 3.63 -4.81
N MET A 34 -2.94 2.64 -3.94
CA MET A 34 -3.36 1.24 -4.17
C MET A 34 -4.87 1.13 -4.38
N TRP A 35 -5.66 1.75 -3.50
CA TRP A 35 -7.12 1.71 -3.57
C TRP A 35 -7.66 2.49 -4.75
N HIS A 36 -7.10 3.67 -5.06
CA HIS A 36 -7.50 4.43 -6.24
C HIS A 36 -7.30 3.60 -7.52
N GLU A 37 -6.09 3.06 -7.73
CA GLU A 37 -5.79 2.27 -8.91
C GLU A 37 -6.65 1.00 -8.98
N ALA A 38 -6.79 0.27 -7.87
CA ALA A 38 -7.57 -0.95 -7.83
C ALA A 38 -9.06 -0.71 -8.11
N LEU A 39 -9.64 0.40 -7.63
CA LEU A 39 -11.03 0.77 -7.93
C LEU A 39 -11.21 1.12 -9.41
N GLU A 40 -10.26 1.82 -10.05
CA GLU A 40 -10.31 2.07 -11.49
C GLU A 40 -10.16 0.79 -12.31
N GLN A 41 -9.29 -0.13 -11.88
CA GLN A 41 -9.14 -1.44 -12.51
C GLN A 41 -10.42 -2.29 -12.35
N ALA A 42 -11.01 -2.30 -11.15
CA ALA A 42 -12.25 -3.00 -10.84
C ALA A 42 -13.42 -2.48 -11.70
N TYR A 43 -13.54 -1.16 -11.85
CA TYR A 43 -14.52 -0.53 -12.76
C TYR A 43 -14.31 -0.97 -14.21
N ARG A 44 -13.06 -0.93 -14.69
CA ARG A 44 -12.72 -1.38 -16.05
C ARG A 44 -13.11 -2.84 -16.26
N ARG A 45 -12.76 -3.74 -15.33
CA ARG A 45 -13.11 -5.17 -15.36
C ARG A 45 -14.61 -5.40 -15.44
N TYR A 46 -15.37 -4.71 -14.61
CA TYR A 46 -16.81 -4.90 -14.56
C TYR A 46 -17.53 -4.41 -15.84
N PHE A 47 -17.18 -3.23 -16.34
CA PHE A 47 -17.96 -2.57 -17.41
C PHE A 47 -17.43 -2.81 -18.84
N PHE A 48 -16.15 -3.17 -19.03
CA PHE A 48 -15.51 -3.11 -20.36
C PHE A 48 -14.89 -4.42 -20.87
N TYR A 49 -14.69 -5.45 -20.04
CA TYR A 49 -14.13 -6.73 -20.51
C TYR A 49 -15.23 -7.73 -20.89
N GLU A 50 -14.88 -8.75 -21.69
CA GLU A 50 -15.83 -9.77 -22.16
C GLU A 50 -16.23 -10.77 -21.05
N GLN A 51 -15.35 -11.02 -20.08
CA GLN A 51 -15.69 -11.72 -18.83
C GLN A 51 -16.13 -10.69 -17.79
N GLN A 52 -17.45 -10.43 -17.76
CA GLN A 52 -18.06 -9.46 -16.87
C GLN A 52 -18.54 -10.15 -15.60
N GLY A 53 -18.35 -9.50 -14.46
CA GLY A 53 -18.94 -9.99 -13.22
C GLY A 53 -18.35 -9.36 -11.97
N VAL A 54 -19.11 -9.51 -10.88
CA VAL A 54 -18.72 -9.09 -9.55
C VAL A 54 -17.52 -9.89 -9.04
N ASP A 55 -17.37 -11.14 -9.45
CA ASP A 55 -16.26 -12.00 -9.02
C ASP A 55 -14.91 -11.52 -9.60
N GLU A 56 -14.87 -11.13 -10.87
CA GLU A 56 -13.67 -10.56 -11.50
C GLU A 56 -13.29 -9.22 -10.89
N MET A 57 -14.29 -8.37 -10.59
CA MET A 57 -14.10 -7.12 -9.87
C MET A 57 -13.54 -7.38 -8.46
N LEU A 58 -14.14 -8.32 -7.71
CA LEU A 58 -13.69 -8.69 -6.36
C LEU A 58 -12.28 -9.25 -6.36
N SER A 59 -11.87 -10.00 -7.40
CA SER A 59 -10.52 -10.55 -7.50
C SER A 59 -9.43 -9.46 -7.42
N VAL A 60 -9.71 -8.25 -7.92
CA VAL A 60 -8.81 -7.09 -7.87
C VAL A 60 -8.78 -6.46 -6.48
N LEU A 61 -9.95 -6.38 -5.83
CA LEU A 61 -10.11 -5.69 -4.55
C LEU A 61 -9.74 -6.57 -3.35
N GLN A 62 -9.80 -7.89 -3.48
CA GLN A 62 -9.62 -8.84 -2.40
C GLN A 62 -8.26 -8.71 -1.68
N PRO A 63 -7.11 -8.55 -2.37
CA PRO A 63 -5.83 -8.36 -1.69
C PRO A 63 -5.80 -7.09 -0.83
N LEU A 64 -6.47 -6.01 -1.27
CA LEU A 64 -6.54 -4.77 -0.52
C LEU A 64 -7.54 -4.87 0.64
N ALA A 65 -8.65 -5.58 0.46
CA ALA A 65 -9.58 -5.90 1.53
C ALA A 65 -8.87 -6.66 2.66
N GLN A 66 -8.05 -7.66 2.33
CA GLN A 66 -7.23 -8.36 3.32
C GLN A 66 -6.28 -7.41 4.05
N LYS A 67 -5.64 -6.49 3.32
CA LYS A 67 -4.74 -5.49 3.91
C LYS A 67 -5.46 -4.52 4.87
N LEU A 68 -6.74 -4.21 4.63
CA LEU A 68 -7.57 -3.47 5.59
C LEU A 68 -7.85 -4.30 6.85
N GLU A 69 -8.15 -5.58 6.69
CA GLU A 69 -8.42 -6.52 7.79
C GLU A 69 -7.17 -6.76 8.67
N ASP A 70 -5.99 -6.84 8.06
CA ASP A 70 -4.70 -6.98 8.75
C ASP A 70 -4.36 -5.78 9.64
N GLY A 71 -4.99 -4.62 9.37
CA GLY A 71 -4.91 -3.43 10.19
C GLY A 71 -3.80 -2.45 9.81
N ALA A 72 -4.00 -1.19 10.21
CA ALA A 72 -3.08 -0.10 9.92
C ALA A 72 -1.85 -0.11 10.85
N SER A 73 -0.66 -0.04 10.26
CA SER A 73 0.62 0.03 10.96
C SER A 73 1.09 1.49 11.13
N THR A 74 0.81 2.36 10.18
CA THR A 74 1.30 3.77 10.18
C THR A 74 0.18 4.79 10.42
N ALA A 75 0.54 6.04 10.70
CA ALA A 75 -0.44 7.10 10.91
C ALA A 75 -1.21 7.41 9.62
N ASN A 76 -0.53 7.39 8.47
CA ASN A 76 -1.17 7.54 7.17
C ASN A 76 -2.20 6.42 6.90
N GLU A 77 -1.85 5.16 7.20
CA GLU A 77 -2.76 4.03 7.05
C GLU A 77 -3.97 4.13 8.01
N ARG A 78 -3.75 4.56 9.26
CA ARG A 78 -4.85 4.79 10.22
C ARG A 78 -5.79 5.89 9.73
N SER A 79 -5.25 6.98 9.20
CA SER A 79 -6.05 8.06 8.60
C SER A 79 -6.87 7.55 7.42
N PHE A 80 -6.30 6.69 6.58
CA PHE A 80 -7.04 6.04 5.50
C PHE A 80 -8.20 5.19 6.02
N VAL A 81 -7.96 4.32 7.02
CA VAL A 81 -9.01 3.48 7.62
C VAL A 81 -10.13 4.34 8.22
N ASN A 82 -9.77 5.39 8.94
CA ASN A 82 -10.74 6.30 9.55
C ASN A 82 -11.60 7.03 8.52
N ALA A 83 -11.02 7.39 7.36
CA ALA A 83 -11.73 8.11 6.30
C ALA A 83 -12.59 7.19 5.41
N TYR A 84 -12.09 6.01 5.06
CA TYR A 84 -12.65 5.19 3.98
C TYR A 84 -13.04 3.77 4.39
N GLY A 85 -12.54 3.28 5.52
CA GLY A 85 -12.67 1.87 5.90
C GLY A 85 -14.12 1.41 6.05
N ALA A 86 -14.99 2.24 6.62
CA ALA A 86 -16.40 1.91 6.78
C ALA A 86 -17.12 1.73 5.43
N ASP A 87 -16.91 2.66 4.49
CA ASP A 87 -17.55 2.61 3.18
C ASP A 87 -17.01 1.48 2.30
N LEU A 88 -15.68 1.25 2.33
CA LEU A 88 -15.05 0.15 1.62
C LEU A 88 -15.55 -1.20 2.12
N ASN A 89 -15.59 -1.41 3.44
CA ASN A 89 -16.07 -2.66 4.02
C ASN A 89 -17.56 -2.91 3.72
N ALA A 90 -18.39 -1.87 3.81
CA ALA A 90 -19.81 -1.98 3.47
C ALA A 90 -20.02 -2.34 1.99
N ALA A 91 -19.28 -1.71 1.07
CA ALA A 91 -19.35 -2.02 -0.34
C ALA A 91 -18.87 -3.45 -0.65
N LEU A 92 -17.73 -3.86 -0.09
CA LEU A 92 -17.20 -5.23 -0.26
C LEU A 92 -18.17 -6.29 0.26
N GLU A 93 -18.82 -6.05 1.39
CA GLU A 93 -19.81 -6.98 1.94
C GLU A 93 -21.05 -7.11 1.04
N HIS A 94 -21.55 -5.99 0.50
CA HIS A 94 -22.64 -6.03 -0.48
C HIS A 94 -22.26 -6.77 -1.77
N CYS A 95 -21.02 -6.64 -2.24
CA CYS A 95 -20.52 -7.43 -3.37
C CYS A 95 -20.58 -8.93 -3.07
N ARG A 96 -20.12 -9.36 -1.88
CA ARG A 96 -20.15 -10.77 -1.47
C ARG A 96 -21.57 -11.31 -1.33
N GLN A 97 -22.50 -10.49 -0.85
CA GLN A 97 -23.93 -10.85 -0.80
C GLN A 97 -24.52 -11.00 -2.20
N PHE A 98 -24.17 -10.11 -3.13
CA PHE A 98 -24.59 -10.22 -4.52
C PHE A 98 -24.09 -11.52 -5.17
N SER A 99 -22.81 -11.87 -5.02
CA SER A 99 -22.25 -13.13 -5.55
C SER A 99 -22.94 -14.40 -5.01
N ARG A 100 -23.70 -14.30 -3.91
CA ARG A 100 -24.49 -15.40 -3.31
C ARG A 100 -25.96 -15.42 -3.74
N GLY A 101 -26.34 -14.64 -4.76
CA GLY A 101 -27.72 -14.54 -5.26
C GLY A 101 -28.48 -13.30 -4.78
N GLY A 102 -27.77 -12.22 -4.46
CA GLY A 102 -28.36 -10.95 -4.05
C GLY A 102 -29.00 -10.17 -5.21
N SER A 103 -29.80 -9.14 -4.88
CA SER A 103 -30.49 -8.28 -5.85
C SER A 103 -29.54 -7.31 -6.55
N GLU A 104 -29.77 -7.02 -7.84
CA GLU A 104 -29.03 -6.01 -8.63
C GLU A 104 -29.06 -4.61 -8.00
N SER A 105 -30.11 -4.29 -7.23
CA SER A 105 -30.20 -3.02 -6.50
C SER A 105 -29.06 -2.82 -5.50
N LEU A 106 -28.42 -3.90 -5.01
CA LEU A 106 -27.24 -3.81 -4.15
C LEU A 106 -26.01 -3.32 -4.92
N LEU A 107 -25.89 -3.67 -6.20
CA LEU A 107 -24.75 -3.27 -7.02
C LEU A 107 -24.72 -1.78 -7.31
N GLN A 108 -25.89 -1.17 -7.50
CA GLN A 108 -25.95 0.28 -7.65
C GLN A 108 -25.37 0.98 -6.41
N LEU A 109 -25.77 0.54 -5.21
CA LEU A 109 -25.27 1.10 -3.96
C LEU A 109 -23.76 0.86 -3.77
N VAL A 110 -23.25 -0.30 -4.19
CA VAL A 110 -21.80 -0.59 -4.21
C VAL A 110 -21.06 0.43 -5.06
N TRP A 111 -21.53 0.67 -6.28
CA TRP A 111 -20.87 1.58 -7.21
C TRP A 111 -20.93 3.03 -6.74
N GLU A 112 -22.03 3.46 -6.14
CA GLU A 112 -22.13 4.80 -5.54
C GLU A 112 -21.07 5.00 -4.44
N ARG A 113 -20.86 4.00 -3.58
CA ARG A 113 -19.83 4.04 -2.52
C ARG A 113 -18.41 4.04 -3.10
N PHE A 114 -18.11 3.10 -4.00
CA PHE A 114 -16.80 3.02 -4.63
C PHE A 114 -16.45 4.30 -5.41
N TYR A 115 -17.41 4.87 -6.13
CA TYR A 115 -17.19 6.12 -6.86
C TYR A 115 -16.94 7.31 -5.92
N SER A 116 -17.66 7.39 -4.79
CA SER A 116 -17.42 8.41 -3.77
C SER A 116 -15.98 8.35 -3.24
N VAL A 117 -15.53 7.15 -2.86
CA VAL A 117 -14.16 6.91 -2.37
C VAL A 117 -13.12 7.23 -3.46
N LEU A 118 -13.31 6.70 -4.67
CA LEU A 118 -12.40 6.93 -5.80
C LEU A 118 -12.21 8.43 -6.09
N ARG A 119 -13.32 9.20 -6.12
CA ARG A 119 -13.27 10.64 -6.37
C ARG A 119 -12.57 11.41 -5.25
N GLN A 120 -12.73 10.99 -4.00
CA GLN A 120 -12.04 11.64 -2.89
C GLN A 120 -10.54 11.34 -2.94
N LEU A 121 -10.16 10.08 -3.13
CA LEU A 121 -8.77 9.67 -3.28
C LEU A 121 -8.09 10.40 -4.45
N GLY A 122 -8.74 10.49 -5.61
CA GLY A 122 -8.18 11.18 -6.77
C GLY A 122 -7.82 12.65 -6.49
N ARG A 123 -8.61 13.34 -5.65
CA ARG A 123 -8.29 14.72 -5.22
C ARG A 123 -7.11 14.77 -4.25
N GLU A 124 -7.10 13.90 -3.23
CA GLU A 124 -6.02 13.84 -2.24
C GLU A 124 -4.66 13.51 -2.88
N LEU A 125 -4.66 12.61 -3.87
CA LEU A 125 -3.46 12.24 -4.62
C LEU A 125 -2.91 13.40 -5.46
N GLN A 126 -3.78 14.23 -6.06
CA GLN A 126 -3.34 15.42 -6.82
C GLN A 126 -2.74 16.51 -5.93
N GLU A 127 -3.22 16.65 -4.69
CA GLU A 127 -2.75 17.66 -3.74
C GLU A 127 -1.45 17.26 -3.04
N THR A 128 -1.17 15.95 -2.94
CA THR A 128 -0.02 15.42 -2.20
C THR A 128 1.29 15.62 -2.97
N LYS A 129 2.10 16.59 -2.53
CA LYS A 129 3.42 16.92 -3.12
C LYS A 129 4.61 16.41 -2.31
N SER A 130 4.38 16.04 -1.06
CA SER A 130 5.42 15.60 -0.14
C SER A 130 4.85 14.70 0.94
N LEU A 131 5.61 13.67 1.32
CA LEU A 131 5.28 12.75 2.39
C LEU A 131 6.17 13.02 3.60
N GLN A 132 5.56 13.10 4.78
CA GLN A 132 6.29 13.18 6.04
C GLN A 132 6.57 11.76 6.54
N LEU A 133 7.85 11.42 6.70
CA LEU A 133 8.28 10.05 7.01
C LEU A 133 7.73 9.59 8.37
N GLU A 134 7.52 10.51 9.31
CA GLU A 134 6.86 10.20 10.60
C GLU A 134 5.45 9.59 10.43
N HIS A 135 4.74 9.98 9.37
CA HIS A 135 3.38 9.52 9.10
C HIS A 135 3.33 8.25 8.24
N VAL A 136 4.28 8.10 7.31
CA VAL A 136 4.29 7.00 6.33
C VAL A 136 5.26 5.86 6.66
N SER A 137 6.33 6.12 7.42
CA SER A 137 7.27 5.12 7.94
C SER A 137 8.09 5.64 9.14
N PRO A 138 7.56 5.55 10.37
CA PRO A 138 8.32 5.93 11.57
C PRO A 138 9.54 5.02 11.82
N GLU A 139 9.58 3.83 11.22
CA GLU A 139 10.74 2.93 11.28
C GLU A 139 11.93 3.48 10.48
N LEU A 140 11.72 3.90 9.23
CA LEU A 140 12.79 4.54 8.44
C LEU A 140 13.28 5.83 9.08
N LEU A 141 12.37 6.61 9.69
CA LEU A 141 12.75 7.83 10.39
C LEU A 141 13.67 7.55 11.61
N ARG A 142 13.42 6.44 12.32
CA ARG A 142 14.24 6.01 13.46
C ARG A 142 15.53 5.31 13.04
N ALA A 143 15.59 4.73 11.85
CA ALA A 143 16.77 4.04 11.34
C ALA A 143 17.95 5.02 11.18
N HIS A 144 19.03 4.75 11.92
CA HIS A 144 20.23 5.57 11.93
C HIS A 144 21.47 4.69 12.06
N LYS A 145 22.60 5.16 11.51
CA LYS A 145 23.92 4.50 11.56
C LYS A 145 23.86 3.01 11.21
N LEU A 146 23.29 2.71 10.04
CA LEU A 146 23.13 1.33 9.57
C LEU A 146 24.48 0.76 9.08
N GLU A 147 24.61 -0.57 9.08
CA GLU A 147 25.67 -1.28 8.35
C GLU A 147 25.35 -1.38 6.85
N LEU A 148 24.07 -1.20 6.50
CA LEU A 148 23.58 -1.27 5.14
C LEU A 148 24.17 -0.15 4.28
N ALA A 149 24.75 -0.54 3.14
CA ALA A 149 25.30 0.39 2.17
C ALA A 149 24.20 1.30 1.59
N VAL A 150 24.56 2.56 1.28
CA VAL A 150 23.72 3.44 0.47
C VAL A 150 23.49 2.75 -0.89
N PRO A 151 22.24 2.57 -1.35
CA PRO A 151 21.96 1.89 -2.60
C PRO A 151 22.78 2.45 -3.77
N GLY A 152 23.38 1.55 -4.56
CA GLY A 152 24.21 1.92 -5.71
C GLY A 152 25.66 2.31 -5.40
N THR A 153 26.08 2.35 -4.13
CA THR A 153 27.45 2.76 -3.75
C THR A 153 28.39 1.61 -3.42
N TYR A 154 27.86 0.39 -3.22
CA TYR A 154 28.66 -0.77 -2.83
C TYR A 154 29.62 -1.21 -3.95
N HIS A 155 30.90 -1.31 -3.61
CA HIS A 155 31.93 -1.89 -4.46
C HIS A 155 32.86 -2.76 -3.60
N ALA A 156 33.16 -3.98 -4.06
CA ALA A 156 33.97 -4.95 -3.30
C ALA A 156 35.39 -4.46 -2.96
N SER A 157 35.94 -3.52 -3.74
CA SER A 157 37.29 -2.98 -3.58
C SER A 157 37.34 -1.67 -2.79
N ARG A 158 36.21 -1.20 -2.23
CA ARG A 158 36.11 0.07 -1.51
C ARG A 158 35.44 -0.13 -0.16
N GLU A 159 35.69 0.79 0.75
CA GLU A 159 34.96 0.84 2.02
C GLU A 159 33.47 1.08 1.78
N VAL A 160 32.64 0.47 2.63
CA VAL A 160 31.18 0.60 2.52
C VAL A 160 30.75 2.00 2.93
N ILE A 161 30.10 2.70 2.01
CA ILE A 161 29.39 3.95 2.32
C ILE A 161 28.02 3.56 2.87
N ALA A 162 27.86 3.60 4.20
CA ALA A 162 26.65 3.14 4.86
C ALA A 162 25.60 4.25 5.04
N ILE A 163 24.34 3.85 5.23
CA ILE A 163 23.23 4.77 5.46
C ILE A 163 23.32 5.36 6.86
N GLU A 164 23.63 6.65 6.96
CA GLU A 164 23.64 7.36 8.25
C GLU A 164 22.22 7.61 8.77
N ARG A 165 21.28 8.01 7.90
CA ARG A 165 19.86 8.28 8.23
C ARG A 165 19.04 8.52 6.96
N PHE A 166 17.71 8.44 7.10
CA PHE A 166 16.76 8.88 6.09
C PHE A 166 16.31 10.34 6.32
N GLY A 167 15.90 11.02 5.25
CA GLY A 167 15.35 12.37 5.32
C GLY A 167 13.94 12.39 5.93
N GLN A 168 13.56 13.45 6.62
CA GLN A 168 12.25 13.57 7.28
C GLN A 168 11.09 13.70 6.29
N THR A 169 11.36 14.25 5.11
CA THR A 169 10.38 14.50 4.07
C THR A 169 10.83 13.85 2.77
N ILE A 170 9.88 13.21 2.08
CA ILE A 170 10.06 12.68 0.74
C ILE A 170 9.26 13.56 -0.21
N LYS A 171 9.90 14.05 -1.25
CA LYS A 171 9.22 14.80 -2.31
C LYS A 171 8.59 13.81 -3.29
N VAL A 172 7.30 13.96 -3.53
CA VAL A 172 6.61 13.21 -4.59
C VAL A 172 6.93 13.90 -5.91
N MET A 173 7.39 13.12 -6.89
CA MET A 173 7.66 13.63 -8.25
C MET A 173 6.40 13.40 -9.09
N ASN A 174 5.91 14.48 -9.70
CA ASN A 174 4.79 14.44 -10.65
C ASN A 174 5.29 14.21 -12.08
#